data_AF-A0A656VFF6-F1
#
_entry.id   AF-A0A656VFF6-F1
#
_cell.length_a   1.000
_cell.length_b   1.000
_cell.length_c   1.000
_cell.angle_alpha   90.00
_cell.angle_beta   90.00
_cell.angle_gamma   90.00
#
_symmetry.space_group_name_H-M   'P 1'
#
loop_
_entity.id
_entity.type
_entity.pdbx_description
1 polymer ?
#
loop_
_entity_poly.entity_id
_entity_poly.type
_entity_poly.pdbx_seq_one_letter_code
_entity_poly.pdbx_strand_id
1 'polypeptide(L)'
;MEIIFHKCEFVGEMMPLLDSRKVLYLAGYERIEAVLYNCIHHGQLPADLHTRRAAIILRGYITGLMENWLFMPESFDLRAEAEALVDAFLEMLQFCPTLRLKPDAVTPDADRLPL
;
A
#
# COMPACT_ATOMS: atom_id res chain seq x y z
N MET A 1 -7.71 21.62 9.34
CA MET A 1 -7.10 20.32 9.01
C MET A 1 -6.79 20.36 7.50
N GLU A 2 -5.74 21.09 7.11
CA GLU A 2 -5.50 21.48 5.69
C GLU A 2 -4.01 21.36 5.25
N ILE A 3 -3.11 20.95 6.14
CA ILE A 3 -1.65 21.03 5.91
C ILE A 3 -1.08 19.75 5.26
N ILE A 4 -1.81 18.62 5.28
CA ILE A 4 -1.26 17.32 4.84
C ILE A 4 -1.36 17.12 3.31
N PHE A 5 -2.35 17.74 2.66
CA PHE A 5 -2.65 17.52 1.23
C PHE A 5 -2.55 18.77 0.35
N HIS A 6 -2.11 19.91 0.89
CA HIS A 6 -1.87 21.07 0.04
C HIS A 6 -0.66 20.80 -0.87
N LYS A 7 -0.81 21.19 -2.14
CA LYS A 7 0.18 21.03 -3.20
C LYS A 7 1.40 21.88 -2.86
N CYS A 8 2.27 21.41 -1.97
CA CYS A 8 3.59 21.99 -1.78
C CYS A 8 4.32 21.82 -3.11
N GLU A 9 4.49 22.91 -3.86
CA GLU A 9 5.47 22.95 -4.93
C GLU A 9 6.84 22.80 -4.26
N PHE A 10 7.40 21.58 -4.27
CA PHE A 10 8.70 21.28 -3.69
C PHE A 10 9.79 21.91 -4.58
N VAL A 11 10.04 23.20 -4.40
CA VAL A 11 11.09 23.95 -5.11
C VAL A 11 12.14 24.42 -4.09
N GLY A 12 13.43 24.25 -4.41
CA GLY A 12 14.54 24.74 -3.57
C GLY A 12 14.77 23.90 -2.30
N GLU A 13 14.66 24.54 -1.13
CA GLU A 13 15.09 24.01 0.19
C GLU A 13 14.26 22.82 0.71
N MET A 14 13.15 22.48 0.06
CA MET A 14 12.23 21.40 0.46
C MET A 14 12.57 20.03 -0.17
N MET A 15 13.59 19.94 -1.02
CA MET A 15 14.06 18.70 -1.65
C MET A 15 14.47 17.60 -0.65
N PRO A 16 15.21 17.88 0.45
CA PRO A 16 15.55 16.86 1.44
C PRO A 16 14.34 16.24 2.15
N LEU A 17 13.24 17.01 2.30
CA LEU A 17 11.99 16.52 2.86
C LEU A 17 11.27 15.59 1.89
N LEU A 18 11.34 15.86 0.58
CA LEU A 18 10.80 14.97 -0.45
C LEU A 18 11.53 13.62 -0.47
N ASP A 19 12.85 13.61 -0.33
CA ASP A 19 13.63 12.36 -0.30
C ASP A 19 13.41 11.59 1.01
N SER A 20 13.33 12.28 2.15
CA SER A 20 12.93 11.68 3.43
C SER A 20 11.53 11.05 3.35
N ARG A 21 10.60 11.71 2.64
CA ARG A 21 9.25 11.17 2.39
C ARG A 21 9.32 9.91 1.52
N LYS A 22 10.12 9.87 0.46
CA LYS A 22 10.29 8.67 -0.37
C LYS A 22 10.85 7.49 0.44
N VAL A 23 11.85 7.73 1.29
CA VAL A 23 12.43 6.71 2.17
C VAL A 23 11.36 6.16 3.13
N LEU A 24 10.59 7.03 3.78
CA LEU A 24 9.51 6.61 4.67
C LEU A 24 8.41 5.83 3.94
N TYR A 25 8.10 6.21 2.70
CA TYR A 25 7.14 5.49 1.87
C TYR A 25 7.64 4.09 1.50
N LEU A 26 8.91 3.95 1.13
CA LEU A 26 9.53 2.66 0.82
C LEU A 26 9.57 1.75 2.05
N ALA A 27 10.02 2.27 3.19
CA ALA A 27 10.00 1.56 4.47
C ALA A 27 8.58 1.17 4.91
N GLY A 28 7.58 2.00 4.58
CA GLY A 28 6.18 1.70 4.81
C GLY A 28 5.70 0.46 4.05
N TYR A 29 6.12 0.29 2.79
CA TYR A 29 5.81 -0.92 2.04
C TYR A 29 6.48 -2.16 2.62
N GLU A 30 7.77 -2.08 2.99
CA GLU A 30 8.49 -3.19 3.61
C GLU A 30 7.79 -3.70 4.88
N ARG A 31 7.29 -2.78 5.71
CA ARG A 31 6.52 -3.13 6.91
C ARG A 31 5.21 -3.82 6.58
N ILE A 32 4.48 -3.34 5.58
CA ILE A 32 3.23 -3.98 5.13
C ILE A 32 3.53 -5.39 4.59
N GLU A 33 4.54 -5.53 3.74
CA GLU A 33 4.96 -6.81 3.18
C GLU A 33 5.34 -7.80 4.28
N ALA A 34 6.07 -7.39 5.32
CA ALA A 34 6.41 -8.24 6.46
C ALA A 34 5.17 -8.78 7.18
N VAL A 35 4.14 -7.95 7.39
CA VAL A 35 2.87 -8.39 7.99
C VAL A 35 2.15 -9.38 7.06
N LEU A 36 2.10 -9.10 5.76
CA LEU A 36 1.48 -9.99 4.79
C LEU A 36 2.19 -11.35 4.72
N TYR A 37 3.52 -11.38 4.76
CA TYR A 37 4.30 -12.61 4.85
C TYR A 37 3.99 -13.40 6.12
N ASN A 38 3.83 -12.73 7.26
CA ASN A 38 3.44 -13.40 8.49
C ASN A 38 2.05 -14.05 8.37
N CYS A 39 1.08 -13.35 7.77
CA CYS A 39 -0.25 -13.90 7.51
C CYS A 39 -0.20 -15.12 6.57
N ILE A 40 0.65 -15.09 5.54
CA ILE A 40 0.90 -16.25 4.67
C ILE A 40 1.48 -17.42 5.47
N HIS A 41 2.46 -17.16 6.33
CA HIS A 41 3.09 -18.19 7.17
C HIS A 41 2.08 -18.87 8.11
N HIS A 42 1.09 -18.12 8.60
CA HIS A 42 0.00 -18.65 9.42
C HIS A 42 -1.18 -19.23 8.61
N GLY A 43 -1.09 -19.32 7.28
CA GLY A 43 -2.15 -19.85 6.42
C GLY A 43 -3.40 -18.97 6.33
N GLN A 44 -3.31 -17.70 6.74
CA GLN A 44 -4.41 -16.74 6.69
C GLN A 44 -4.55 -16.11 5.30
N LEU A 45 -3.46 -16.09 4.53
CA LEU A 45 -3.42 -15.60 3.16
C LEU A 45 -2.83 -16.66 2.23
N PRO A 46 -3.15 -16.61 0.93
CA PRO A 46 -2.63 -17.56 -0.03
C PRO A 46 -1.10 -17.50 -0.17
N ALA A 47 -0.46 -18.67 -0.29
CA ALA A 47 1.00 -18.79 -0.37
C ALA A 47 1.63 -18.13 -1.60
N ASP A 48 0.85 -17.99 -2.67
CA ASP A 48 1.22 -17.38 -3.94
C ASP A 48 0.79 -15.90 -4.03
N LEU A 49 0.43 -15.24 -2.92
CA LEU A 49 0.07 -13.82 -2.91
C LEU A 49 1.28 -12.95 -3.28
N HIS A 50 1.09 -12.04 -4.23
CA HIS A 50 2.08 -11.03 -4.60
C HIS A 50 2.09 -9.89 -3.58
N THR A 51 2.79 -10.09 -2.46
CA THR A 51 2.87 -9.18 -1.30
C THR A 51 3.21 -7.74 -1.67
N ARG A 52 4.18 -7.50 -2.56
CA ARG A 52 4.52 -6.13 -3.03
C ARG A 52 3.34 -5.41 -3.69
N ARG A 53 2.59 -6.11 -4.55
CA ARG A 53 1.41 -5.54 -5.23
C ARG A 53 0.30 -5.27 -4.22
N ALA A 54 0.07 -6.19 -3.31
CA ALA A 54 -0.88 -6.02 -2.21
C ALA A 54 -0.53 -4.81 -1.33
N ALA A 55 0.75 -4.60 -1.00
CA ALA A 55 1.20 -3.45 -0.20
C ALA A 55 0.98 -2.11 -0.91
N ILE A 56 1.24 -2.05 -2.23
CA ILE A 56 0.93 -0.87 -3.06
C ILE A 56 -0.56 -0.57 -3.04
N ILE A 57 -1.40 -1.59 -3.23
CA ILE A 57 -2.85 -1.43 -3.25
C ILE A 57 -3.37 -1.01 -1.88
N LEU A 58 -2.92 -1.63 -0.78
CA LEU A 58 -3.33 -1.25 0.58
C LEU A 58 -3.10 0.23 0.84
N ARG A 59 -1.89 0.70 0.52
CA ARG A 59 -1.51 2.08 0.76
C ARG A 59 -2.37 3.05 -0.05
N GLY A 60 -2.58 2.75 -1.34
CA GLY A 60 -3.44 3.55 -2.22
C GLY A 60 -4.89 3.54 -1.77
N TYR A 61 -5.42 2.38 -1.38
CA TYR A 61 -6.78 2.18 -0.92
C TYR A 61 -7.07 3.00 0.34
N ILE A 62 -6.26 2.84 1.39
CA ILE A 62 -6.46 3.58 2.66
C ILE A 62 -6.25 5.08 2.47
N THR A 63 -5.22 5.47 1.72
CA THR A 63 -4.94 6.89 1.47
C THR A 63 -6.08 7.54 0.68
N GLY A 64 -6.58 6.87 -0.37
CA GLY A 64 -7.69 7.36 -1.18
C GLY A 64 -9.01 7.44 -0.41
N LEU A 65 -9.31 6.45 0.44
CA LEU A 65 -10.49 6.50 1.31
C LEU A 65 -10.43 7.70 2.27
N MET A 66 -9.27 7.92 2.90
CA MET A 66 -9.09 9.05 3.82
C MET A 66 -9.15 10.40 3.09
N GLU A 67 -8.49 10.52 1.93
CA GLU A 67 -8.50 11.74 1.12
C GLU A 67 -9.92 12.08 0.64
N ASN A 68 -10.65 11.10 0.08
CA ASN A 68 -12.01 11.31 -0.41
C ASN A 68 -12.97 11.72 0.72
N TRP A 69 -12.86 11.04 1.88
CA TRP A 69 -13.71 11.36 3.03
C TRP A 69 -13.36 12.72 3.63
N LEU A 70 -12.09 13.08 3.76
CA LEU A 70 -11.68 14.41 4.26
C LEU A 70 -12.07 15.54 3.31
N PHE A 71 -12.09 15.27 2.00
CA PHE A 71 -12.49 16.24 0.99
C PHE A 71 -14.00 16.50 0.99
N MET A 72 -14.81 15.46 1.17
CA MET A 72 -16.27 15.55 1.20
C MET A 72 -16.84 14.58 2.25
N PRO A 73 -16.90 14.98 3.53
CA PRO A 73 -17.37 14.11 4.62
C PRO A 73 -18.83 13.66 4.47
N GLU A 74 -19.64 14.40 3.70
CA GLU A 74 -21.04 14.07 3.41
C GLU A 74 -21.19 13.01 2.31
N SER A 75 -20.11 12.63 1.61
CA SER A 75 -20.15 11.65 0.52
C SER A 75 -20.49 10.25 1.00
N PHE A 76 -19.93 9.82 2.14
CA PHE A 76 -20.22 8.56 2.80
C PHE A 76 -19.80 8.61 4.27
N ASP A 77 -20.44 7.79 5.11
CA ASP A 77 -20.03 7.63 6.51
C ASP A 77 -18.87 6.63 6.62
N LEU A 78 -17.64 7.16 6.61
CA LEU A 78 -16.43 6.33 6.76
C LEU A 78 -16.43 5.50 8.05
N ARG A 79 -17.05 5.99 9.14
CA ARG A 79 -17.09 5.22 10.39
C ARG A 79 -18.01 4.02 10.27
N ALA A 80 -19.18 4.20 9.65
CA ALA A 80 -20.12 3.12 9.43
C ALA A 80 -19.58 2.08 8.41
N GLU A 81 -18.85 2.54 7.39
CA GLU A 81 -18.34 1.69 6.30
C GLU A 81 -16.97 1.07 6.60
N ALA A 82 -16.25 1.51 7.64
CA ALA A 82 -14.85 1.12 7.89
C ALA A 82 -14.63 -0.40 7.94
N GLU A 83 -15.50 -1.13 8.61
CA GLU A 83 -15.41 -2.59 8.74
C GLU A 83 -15.57 -3.26 7.37
N ALA A 84 -16.62 -2.92 6.63
CA ALA A 84 -16.87 -3.47 5.30
C ALA A 84 -15.75 -3.13 4.30
N LEU A 85 -15.16 -1.93 4.38
CA LEU A 85 -14.04 -1.52 3.53
C LEU A 85 -12.77 -2.33 3.84
N VAL A 86 -12.50 -2.60 5.12
CA VAL A 86 -11.37 -3.46 5.52
C VAL A 86 -11.61 -4.90 5.08
N ASP A 87 -12.80 -5.44 5.31
CA ASP A 87 -13.16 -6.80 4.91
C ASP A 87 -13.05 -6.98 3.39
N ALA A 88 -13.57 -6.03 2.60
CA ALA A 88 -13.44 -6.06 1.14
C ALA A 88 -11.98 -6.07 0.69
N PHE A 89 -11.11 -5.32 1.36
CA PHE A 89 -9.68 -5.35 1.08
C PHE A 89 -9.07 -6.72 1.42
N LEU A 90 -9.41 -7.31 2.56
CA LEU A 90 -8.92 -8.63 2.96
C LEU A 90 -9.42 -9.75 2.02
N GLU A 91 -10.68 -9.69 1.61
CA GLU A 91 -11.27 -10.58 0.61
C GLU A 91 -10.56 -10.46 -0.74
N MET A 92 -10.24 -9.24 -1.17
CA MET A 92 -9.46 -9.01 -2.38
C MET A 92 -8.10 -9.73 -2.31
N LEU A 93 -7.38 -9.65 -1.17
CA LEU A 93 -6.13 -10.39 -0.98
C LEU A 93 -6.32 -11.91 -1.05
N GLN A 94 -7.45 -12.41 -0.57
CA GLN A 94 -7.74 -13.84 -0.53
C GLN A 94 -8.21 -14.39 -1.87
N PHE A 95 -9.00 -13.65 -2.65
CA PHE A 95 -9.75 -14.24 -3.77
C PHE A 95 -9.35 -13.72 -5.15
N CYS A 96 -8.70 -12.55 -5.26
CA CYS A 96 -8.38 -12.01 -6.57
C CYS A 96 -7.20 -12.76 -7.24
N PRO A 97 -7.41 -13.41 -8.41
CA PRO A 97 -6.36 -14.15 -9.10
C PRO A 97 -5.27 -13.22 -9.65
N THR A 98 -5.61 -11.96 -9.93
CA THR A 98 -4.68 -10.92 -10.38
C THR A 98 -3.70 -10.47 -9.28
N LEU A 99 -3.92 -10.86 -8.02
CA LEU A 99 -2.95 -10.65 -6.94
C LEU A 99 -2.04 -11.84 -6.71
N ARG A 100 -2.14 -12.91 -7.51
CA ARG A 100 -1.26 -14.06 -7.40
C ARG A 100 0.03 -13.86 -8.20
N LEU A 101 1.11 -14.46 -7.71
CA LEU A 101 2.36 -14.58 -8.44
C LEU A 101 2.11 -15.46 -9.66
N LYS A 102 2.53 -14.97 -10.84
CA LYS A 102 2.51 -15.83 -12.04
C LYS A 102 3.66 -16.85 -11.91
N PRO A 103 3.44 -18.11 -12.30
CA PRO A 103 4.46 -19.16 -12.23
C PRO A 103 5.80 -18.80 -12.90
N ASP A 104 5.80 -17.85 -13.85
CA ASP A 104 6.96 -17.54 -14.70
C ASP A 104 7.79 -16.32 -14.24
N ALA A 105 7.51 -15.73 -13.07
CA ALA A 105 8.22 -14.53 -12.60
C ALA A 105 9.35 -14.81 -11.58
N VAL A 106 9.74 -16.06 -11.39
CA VAL A 106 10.93 -16.42 -10.59
C VAL A 106 12.12 -16.65 -11.53
N THR A 107 12.68 -15.56 -12.04
CA THR A 107 14.10 -15.51 -12.36
C THR A 107 14.74 -14.53 -11.39
N PRO A 108 15.59 -14.97 -10.44
CA PRO A 108 16.37 -14.04 -9.65
C PRO A 108 17.28 -13.26 -10.61
N ASP A 109 17.07 -11.94 -10.67
CA ASP A 109 17.96 -10.98 -11.31
C ASP A 109 19.32 -11.07 -10.62
N ALA A 110 20.22 -11.84 -11.21
CA ALA A 110 21.57 -12.10 -10.73
C ALA A 110 22.55 -10.98 -11.10
N ASP A 111 22.09 -9.82 -11.61
CA ASP A 111 22.98 -8.87 -12.29
C ASP A 111 22.89 -7.41 -11.82
N ARG A 112 22.35 -7.15 -10.63
CA ARG A 112 22.52 -5.83 -9.99
C ARG A 112 23.76 -5.79 -9.09
N LEU A 113 24.91 -5.52 -9.71
CA LEU A 113 26.08 -4.96 -9.02
C LEU A 113 25.72 -3.59 -8.40
N PRO A 114 26.16 -3.29 -7.17
CA PRO A 114 26.05 -1.95 -6.62
C PRO A 114 27.10 -1.03 -7.25
N LEU A 115 26.64 0.12 -7.78
CA LEU A 115 27.46 1.34 -7.86
C LEU A 115 27.16 2.20 -6.64
#